data_AF-A0A7S1T2C3-F1
#
_entry.id   AF-A0A7S1T2C3-F1
#
_cell.length_a   1.000
_cell.length_b   1.000
_cell.length_c   1.000
_cell.angle_alpha   90.00
_cell.angle_beta   90.00
_cell.angle_gamma   90.00
#
_symmetry.space_group_name_H-M   'P 1'
#
loop_
_entity.id
_entity.type
_entity.pdbx_description
1 polymer ?
#
loop_
_entity_poly.entity_id
_entity_poly.type
_entity_poly.pdbx_seq_one_letter_code
_entity_poly.pdbx_strand_id
1 'polypeptide(L)'
;EHQLEILHALNNLCRVNKQYQERAAVEGVVHSLCELARKESSGGVVGAKLRNLAISMLCRLAHASSISRGQLWQANALNIFVKLTSEHRWQAPALDAIATWLAEDLIRIEPELLKAESVKQ
;
A
#
# COMPACT_ATOMS: atom_id res chain seq x y z
N GLU A 1 -17.45 -14.87 9.26
CA GLU A 1 -18.01 -15.62 8.11
C GLU A 1 -18.62 -14.70 7.05
N HIS A 2 -19.54 -13.80 7.41
CA HIS A 2 -20.17 -12.83 6.49
C HIS A 2 -19.20 -11.96 5.63
N GLN A 3 -18.00 -11.63 6.13
CA GLN A 3 -17.02 -10.87 5.34
C GLN A 3 -16.42 -11.66 4.16
N LEU A 4 -16.35 -12.99 4.29
CA LEU A 4 -15.82 -13.89 3.26
C LEU A 4 -16.85 -14.13 2.15
N GLU A 5 -18.14 -14.19 2.51
CA GLU A 5 -19.26 -14.28 1.56
C GLU A 5 -19.42 -13.00 0.73
N ILE A 6 -19.23 -11.83 1.35
CA ILE A 6 -19.22 -10.54 0.63
C ILE A 6 -18.04 -10.49 -0.36
N LEU A 7 -16.86 -10.96 0.05
CA LEU A 7 -15.67 -11.10 -0.82
C LEU A 7 -15.92 -12.08 -1.99
N HIS A 8 -16.59 -13.21 -1.75
CA HIS A 8 -16.95 -14.18 -2.79
C HIS A 8 -18.04 -13.64 -3.73
N ALA A 9 -19.04 -12.91 -3.23
CA ALA A 9 -20.08 -12.28 -4.04
C ALA A 9 -19.50 -11.19 -4.94
N LEU A 10 -18.57 -10.37 -4.42
CA LEU A 10 -17.81 -9.39 -5.19
C LEU A 10 -16.97 -10.06 -6.28
N ASN A 11 -16.30 -11.19 -5.97
CA ASN A 11 -15.52 -11.95 -6.95
C ASN A 11 -16.37 -12.50 -8.11
N ASN A 12 -17.60 -12.92 -7.84
CA ASN A 12 -18.52 -13.39 -8.89
C ASN A 12 -19.07 -12.24 -9.76
N LEU A 13 -19.23 -11.04 -9.20
CA LEU A 13 -19.59 -9.83 -9.95
C LEU A 13 -18.42 -9.33 -10.82
N CYS A 14 -17.17 -9.63 -10.44
CA CYS A 14 -15.93 -9.36 -11.18
C CYS A 14 -15.72 -10.19 -12.47
N ARG A 15 -16.70 -10.99 -12.89
CA ARG A 15 -16.61 -11.86 -14.08
C ARG A 15 -17.07 -11.20 -15.39
N VAL A 16 -17.62 -9.98 -15.35
CA VAL A 16 -18.32 -9.38 -16.50
C VAL A 16 -17.47 -8.32 -17.24
N ASN A 17 -16.37 -7.79 -16.66
CA ASN A 17 -15.42 -6.90 -17.36
C ASN A 17 -13.99 -6.94 -16.74
N LYS A 18 -13.14 -7.86 -17.22
CA LYS A 18 -11.90 -8.32 -16.56
C LYS A 18 -10.88 -7.22 -16.17
N GLN A 19 -10.54 -6.30 -17.06
CA GLN A 19 -9.41 -5.39 -16.81
C GLN A 19 -9.70 -4.26 -15.81
N TYR A 20 -10.93 -3.75 -15.78
CA TYR A 20 -11.32 -2.68 -14.85
C TYR A 20 -11.70 -3.24 -13.48
N GLN A 21 -12.27 -4.44 -13.41
CA GLN A 21 -12.61 -5.09 -12.15
C GLN A 21 -11.37 -5.58 -11.41
N GLU A 22 -10.36 -6.09 -12.11
CA GLU A 22 -9.05 -6.39 -11.50
C GLU A 22 -8.40 -5.14 -10.90
N ARG A 23 -8.44 -4.01 -11.62
CA ARG A 23 -7.90 -2.73 -11.12
C ARG A 23 -8.68 -2.18 -9.93
N ALA A 24 -10.02 -2.18 -9.98
CA ALA A 24 -10.87 -1.73 -8.88
C ALA A 24 -10.77 -2.65 -7.65
N ALA A 25 -10.58 -3.96 -7.85
CA ALA A 25 -10.32 -4.90 -6.76
C ALA A 25 -8.95 -4.61 -6.12
N VAL A 26 -7.91 -4.38 -6.93
CA VAL A 26 -6.59 -3.96 -6.43
C VAL A 26 -6.70 -2.62 -5.70
N GLU A 27 -7.46 -1.66 -6.22
CA GLU A 27 -7.71 -0.37 -5.58
C GLU A 27 -8.34 -0.54 -4.18
N GLY A 28 -9.43 -1.32 -4.08
CA GLY A 28 -10.10 -1.58 -2.81
C GLY A 28 -9.21 -2.33 -1.80
N VAL A 29 -8.39 -3.26 -2.27
CA VAL A 29 -7.42 -3.98 -1.44
C VAL A 29 -6.30 -3.03 -0.98
N VAL A 30 -5.71 -2.25 -1.88
CA VAL A 30 -4.63 -1.30 -1.56
C VAL A 30 -5.12 -0.27 -0.54
N HIS A 31 -6.32 0.27 -0.71
CA HIS A 31 -6.91 1.22 0.24
C HIS A 31 -7.06 0.58 1.63
N SER A 32 -7.60 -0.64 1.70
CA SER A 32 -7.77 -1.37 2.95
C SER A 32 -6.43 -1.68 3.63
N LEU A 33 -5.41 -2.04 2.86
CA LEU A 33 -4.05 -2.27 3.38
C LEU A 33 -3.42 -0.98 3.91
N CYS A 34 -3.62 0.15 3.22
CA CYS A 34 -3.14 1.45 3.68
C CYS A 34 -3.80 1.86 4.99
N GLU A 35 -5.11 1.65 5.14
CA GLU A 35 -5.84 1.88 6.39
C GLU A 35 -5.28 1.03 7.55
N LEU A 36 -4.99 -0.25 7.29
CA LEU A 36 -4.39 -1.13 8.29
C LEU A 36 -2.96 -0.72 8.66
N ALA A 37 -2.17 -0.25 7.69
CA ALA A 37 -0.80 0.20 7.93
C ALA A 37 -0.74 1.51 8.74
N ARG A 38 -1.72 2.40 8.55
CA ARG A 38 -1.86 3.67 9.29
C ARG A 38 -2.27 3.50 10.75
N LYS A 39 -3.02 2.45 11.08
CA LYS A 39 -3.43 2.19 12.46
C LYS A 39 -2.19 1.92 13.31
N GLU A 40 -2.04 2.65 14.41
CA GLU A 40 -1.05 2.32 15.43
C GLU A 40 -1.36 0.95 16.05
N SER A 41 -0.38 0.34 16.73
CA SER A 41 -0.46 -1.00 17.33
C SER A 41 -1.47 -1.11 18.51
N SER A 42 -2.45 -0.21 18.60
CA SER A 42 -3.45 -0.09 19.67
C SER A 42 -4.40 -1.29 19.79
N GLY A 43 -4.42 -2.20 18.82
CA GLY A 43 -5.21 -3.44 18.83
C GLY A 43 -4.53 -4.66 19.49
N GLY A 44 -3.50 -4.45 20.32
CA GLY A 44 -2.74 -5.54 20.94
C GLY A 44 -1.93 -6.38 19.94
N VAL A 45 -1.53 -7.59 20.34
CA VAL A 45 -0.62 -8.46 19.53
C VAL A 45 -1.22 -8.81 18.16
N VAL A 46 -2.54 -8.97 18.07
CA VAL A 46 -3.23 -9.31 16.80
C VAL A 46 -3.27 -8.10 15.87
N GLY A 47 -3.57 -6.91 16.38
CA GLY A 47 -3.52 -5.67 15.61
C GLY A 47 -2.12 -5.39 15.04
N ALA A 48 -1.08 -5.58 15.85
CA ALA A 48 0.29 -5.44 15.40
C ALA A 48 0.66 -6.43 14.28
N LYS A 49 0.23 -7.71 14.38
CA LYS A 49 0.46 -8.70 13.31
C LYS A 49 -0.24 -8.32 12.00
N LEU A 50 -1.48 -7.83 12.07
CA LEU A 50 -2.24 -7.40 10.90
C LEU A 50 -1.58 -6.19 10.22
N ARG A 51 -1.16 -5.19 11.02
CA ARG A 51 -0.42 -4.03 10.51
C ARG A 51 0.87 -4.46 9.81
N ASN A 52 1.65 -5.33 10.45
CA ASN A 52 2.91 -5.83 9.88
C ASN A 52 2.69 -6.56 8.56
N LEU A 53 1.64 -7.38 8.47
CA LEU A 53 1.29 -8.07 7.23
C LEU A 53 0.88 -7.08 6.13
N ALA A 54 0.08 -6.06 6.49
CA ALA A 54 -0.35 -5.04 5.56
C ALA A 54 0.84 -4.26 4.97
N ILE A 55 1.79 -3.85 5.83
CA ILE A 55 3.02 -3.16 5.39
C ILE A 55 3.82 -4.04 4.43
N SER A 56 4.05 -5.31 4.78
CA SER A 56 4.75 -6.25 3.89
C SER A 56 4.06 -6.40 2.52
N MET A 57 2.73 -6.44 2.50
CA MET A 57 1.98 -6.52 1.24
C MET A 57 2.11 -5.23 0.42
N LEU A 58 2.05 -4.06 1.06
CA LEU A 58 2.24 -2.77 0.37
C LEU A 58 3.64 -2.66 -0.24
N CYS A 59 4.70 -3.02 0.50
CA CYS A 59 6.06 -3.07 -0.04
C CYS A 59 6.11 -3.97 -1.29
N ARG A 60 5.58 -5.21 -1.20
CA ARG A 60 5.52 -6.12 -2.36
C ARG A 60 4.80 -5.53 -3.57
N LEU A 61 3.72 -4.77 -3.36
CA LEU A 61 2.98 -4.12 -4.44
C LEU A 61 3.79 -3.01 -5.12
N ALA A 62 4.71 -2.35 -4.42
CA ALA A 62 5.60 -1.35 -5.02
C ALA A 62 6.57 -1.99 -6.03
N HIS A 63 7.05 -3.20 -5.74
CA HIS A 63 7.93 -3.98 -6.64
C HIS A 63 7.17 -4.71 -7.77
N ALA A 64 5.85 -4.89 -7.66
CA ALA A 64 5.13 -5.81 -8.54
C ALA A 64 4.94 -5.30 -9.98
N SER A 65 4.39 -4.11 -10.18
CA SER A 65 4.04 -3.59 -11.52
C SER A 65 3.79 -2.08 -11.54
N SER A 66 3.75 -1.49 -12.74
CA SER A 66 3.32 -0.09 -12.91
C SER A 66 1.86 0.15 -12.51
N ILE A 67 0.99 -0.85 -12.69
CA ILE A 67 -0.42 -0.76 -12.29
C ILE A 67 -0.54 -0.70 -10.77
N SER A 68 0.14 -1.59 -10.05
CA SER A 68 0.13 -1.60 -8.58
C SER A 68 0.72 -0.31 -8.00
N ARG A 69 1.80 0.22 -8.60
CA ARG A 69 2.33 1.56 -8.25
C ARG A 69 1.33 2.68 -8.49
N GLY A 70 0.60 2.66 -9.61
CA GLY A 70 -0.49 3.60 -9.87
C GLY A 70 -1.58 3.56 -8.79
N GLN A 71 -1.91 2.38 -8.29
CA GLN A 71 -2.90 2.20 -7.21
C GLN A 71 -2.37 2.66 -5.85
N LEU A 72 -1.11 2.32 -5.54
CA LEU A 72 -0.42 2.83 -4.35
C LEU A 72 -0.37 4.36 -4.34
N TRP A 73 -0.18 4.98 -5.50
CA TRP A 73 -0.21 6.44 -5.64
C TRP A 73 -1.58 7.01 -5.30
N GLN A 74 -2.65 6.47 -5.88
CA GLN A 74 -4.03 6.91 -5.61
C GLN A 74 -4.41 6.76 -4.13
N ALA A 75 -3.89 5.74 -3.45
CA ALA A 75 -4.12 5.51 -2.02
C ALA A 75 -3.19 6.31 -1.08
N ASN A 76 -2.34 7.20 -1.62
CA ASN A 76 -1.33 7.96 -0.89
C ASN A 76 -0.39 7.07 -0.04
N ALA A 77 -0.01 5.91 -0.59
CA ALA A 77 0.86 4.95 0.10
C ALA A 77 2.30 5.45 0.25
N LEU A 78 2.73 6.40 -0.59
CA LEU A 78 4.07 7.00 -0.48
C LEU A 78 4.26 7.68 0.89
N ASN A 79 3.26 8.38 1.42
CA ASN A 79 3.33 8.97 2.77
C ASN A 79 3.48 7.91 3.87
N ILE A 80 2.86 6.74 3.70
CA ILE A 80 3.03 5.61 4.62
C ILE A 80 4.48 5.12 4.55
N PHE A 81 5.03 4.90 3.36
CA PHE A 81 6.43 4.46 3.23
C PHE A 81 7.41 5.47 3.82
N VAL A 82 7.22 6.77 3.60
CA VAL A 82 8.04 7.82 4.22
C VAL A 82 7.94 7.75 5.74
N LYS A 83 6.74 7.61 6.33
CA LYS A 83 6.61 7.46 7.80
C LYS A 83 7.29 6.19 8.34
N LEU A 84 7.23 5.10 7.58
CA LEU A 84 7.86 3.83 7.95
C LEU A 84 9.39 3.91 7.97
N THR A 85 10.02 4.91 7.33
CA THR A 85 11.48 5.09 7.41
C THR A 85 11.96 5.48 8.81
N SER A 86 11.10 6.06 9.65
CA SER A 86 11.39 6.34 11.07
C SER A 86 11.21 5.11 11.96
N GLU A 87 10.53 4.05 11.50
CA GLU A 87 10.33 2.83 12.25
C GLU A 87 11.48 1.85 11.99
N HIS A 88 12.37 1.65 12.98
CA HIS A 88 13.57 0.80 12.84
C HIS A 88 13.30 -0.57 12.18
N ARG A 89 12.15 -1.19 12.46
CA ARG A 89 11.77 -2.48 11.86
C ARG A 89 11.47 -2.39 10.36
N TRP A 90 10.86 -1.30 9.92
CA TRP A 90 10.33 -1.12 8.57
C TRP A 90 11.18 -0.19 7.71
N GLN A 91 12.20 0.44 8.29
CA GLN A 91 13.06 1.38 7.61
C GLN A 91 13.67 0.81 6.33
N ALA A 92 14.38 -0.32 6.41
CA ALA A 92 15.01 -0.91 5.23
C ALA A 92 14.00 -1.36 4.16
N PRO A 93 12.92 -2.11 4.49
CA PRO A 93 11.88 -2.45 3.51
C PRO A 93 11.17 -1.24 2.90
N ALA A 94 10.94 -0.18 3.67
CA ALA A 94 10.29 1.03 3.18
C ALA A 94 11.21 1.82 2.23
N LEU A 95 12.49 1.96 2.58
CA LEU A 95 13.48 2.60 1.72
C LEU A 95 13.67 1.82 0.41
N ASP A 96 13.72 0.50 0.47
CA ASP A 96 13.84 -0.35 -0.74
C ASP A 96 12.60 -0.23 -1.65
N ALA A 97 11.40 -0.20 -1.06
CA ALA A 97 10.17 0.05 -1.80
C ALA A 97 10.13 1.45 -2.43
N ILE A 98 10.55 2.49 -1.71
CA ILE A 98 10.66 3.87 -2.23
C ILE A 98 11.69 3.94 -3.35
N ALA A 99 12.88 3.35 -3.17
CA ALA A 99 13.95 3.36 -4.16
C ALA A 99 13.52 2.66 -5.45
N THR A 100 12.87 1.49 -5.33
CA THR A 100 12.30 0.78 -6.48
C THR A 100 11.25 1.64 -7.18
N TRP A 101 10.36 2.28 -6.42
CA TRP A 101 9.32 3.14 -7.01
C TRP A 101 9.94 4.36 -7.71
N LEU A 102 10.94 4.99 -7.11
CA LEU A 102 11.65 6.13 -7.70
C LEU A 102 12.35 5.75 -9.01
N ALA A 103 13.00 4.57 -9.06
CA ALA A 103 13.64 4.08 -10.28
C ALA A 103 12.64 3.83 -11.42
N GLU A 104 11.41 3.43 -11.07
CA GLU A 104 10.38 3.04 -12.03
C GLU A 104 9.42 4.19 -12.43
N ASP A 105 9.24 5.21 -11.58
CA ASP A 105 8.29 6.33 -11.77
C ASP A 105 8.84 7.64 -11.17
N LEU A 106 10.04 8.02 -11.62
CA LEU A 106 10.78 9.20 -11.13
C LEU A 106 9.95 10.47 -11.17
N ILE A 107 9.36 10.78 -12.34
CA ILE A 107 8.64 12.04 -12.62
C ILE A 107 7.49 12.27 -11.62
N ARG A 108 6.87 11.18 -11.14
CA ARG A 108 5.76 11.24 -10.19
C ARG A 108 6.22 11.32 -8.75
N ILE A 109 7.25 10.54 -8.37
CA ILE A 109 7.64 10.35 -6.98
C ILE A 109 8.63 11.43 -6.50
N GLU A 110 9.59 11.80 -7.34
CA GLU A 110 10.63 12.78 -7.02
C GLU A 110 10.07 14.11 -6.47
N PRO A 111 9.09 14.78 -7.10
CA PRO A 111 8.59 16.05 -6.58
C PRO A 111 7.89 15.92 -5.23
N GLU A 112 7.26 14.78 -4.93
CA GLU A 112 6.64 14.55 -3.61
C GLU A 112 7.69 14.32 -2.52
N LEU A 113 8.78 13.62 -2.83
CA LEU A 113 9.88 13.40 -1.89
C LEU A 113 10.65 14.70 -1.60
N LEU A 114 10.72 15.62 -2.56
CA LEU A 114 11.38 16.91 -2.40
C LEU A 114 10.54 17.96 -1.65
N LYS A 115 9.24 17.73 -1.45
CA LYS A 115 8.42 18.63 -0.62
C LYS A 115 8.96 18.63 0.81
N ALA A 116 9.07 19.82 1.40
CA ALA A 116 9.68 20.04 2.71
C ALA A 116 9.03 19.25 3.87
N GLU A 117 7.83 18.70 3.70
CA GLU A 117 7.17 17.81 4.67
C GLU A 117 7.70 16.37 4.63
N SER A 118 8.33 15.94 3.54
CA SER A 118 8.93 14.61 3.40
C SER A 118 10.29 14.49 4.11
N VAL A 119 10.96 15.63 4.34
CA VAL A 119 12.28 15.73 5.00
C VAL A 119 12.19 16.18 6.46
N LYS A 120 11.08 16.82 6.85
CA LYS A 120 10.79 17.16 8.26
C LYS A 120 10.23 15.94 8.99
N GLN A 121 11.08 14.95 9.21
CA GLN A 121 10.91 13.97 10.29
C GLN A 121 11.47 14.54 11.59
#